data_AF-R7L6G5-F1
#
_entry.id   AF-R7L6G5-F1
#
_cell.length_a   1.000
_cell.length_b   1.000
_cell.length_c   1.000
_cell.angle_alpha   90.00
_cell.angle_beta   90.00
_cell.angle_gamma   90.00
#
_symmetry.space_group_name_H-M   'P 1'
#
loop_
_entity.id
_entity.type
_entity.pdbx_description
1 polymer ?
#
loop_
_entity_poly.entity_id
_entity_poly.type
_entity_poly.pdbx_seq_one_letter_code
_entity_poly.pdbx_strand_id
1 'polypeptide(L)'
;MDFLLLVKALLPLFIYNIVFMAEKNKIVGGSKPNYSYALAGLAKRVQNPNGTWSFKILWGRVFIAFILFMALLWGAISSAIYCIFKYGRDYDEMTFYQALIAPLDMQAHRERIGEYNARKAKEYIKERKYREAYMSLANAVGRSPKNIEARQMLAEFNLSFGRPDIALEIMEVGLIYATENTKYIRLYMRLLIDQNEDKRLVLVAERLLSKGNIKNPEVVAYLAMSLSSIYALHGNYDKSKEYLVKYKLDKTLPGILRLSKNEWEQGNRDAAIKVIADNFDYAHNKEPLYSLLVNYYTVMKDLDKARQYSMLRSIENPFSLEQRMEYLNLLKKSGDVENLKADLDKLFNQYKNNNKGMLYLANYAADNGDVELMRKIYDTAITNNFSIAPYCLLSLETMLTNGEYKAASDFAEEILKDKPMWIKRYEDVLSCLRAIAYYGIGNNNMADILLRDVVKRGTCSPKVLVATARRLDNLGGTLMAHRLLENTVDRYPRHQLALARLVQMEIKIGNSTNLEKHVLKLLQMRRPSRELIEDARRKLASDRFIFTRDRGRILAEIDGLIKNNTSFDLGGESESDRITDSDEPLDF
;
A
#
# COMPACT_ATOMS: atom_id res chain seq x y z
N MET A 1 -13.19 -35.90 -21.95
CA MET A 1 -13.92 -37.06 -22.51
C MET A 1 -12.89 -37.89 -23.27
N ASP A 2 -12.45 -38.99 -22.67
CA ASP A 2 -11.12 -39.55 -22.94
C ASP A 2 -11.04 -40.28 -24.28
N PHE A 3 -10.05 -39.91 -25.11
CA PHE A 3 -9.67 -40.65 -26.32
C PHE A 3 -9.38 -42.13 -26.01
N LEU A 4 -8.89 -42.42 -24.80
CA LEU A 4 -8.71 -43.78 -24.28
C LEU A 4 -10.02 -44.55 -24.06
N LEU A 5 -11.11 -43.85 -23.69
CA LEU A 5 -12.45 -44.44 -23.58
C LEU A 5 -13.04 -44.71 -24.98
N LEU A 6 -12.80 -43.81 -25.94
CA LEU A 6 -13.21 -43.98 -27.33
C LEU A 6 -12.45 -45.14 -28.00
N VAL A 7 -11.14 -45.27 -27.74
CA VAL A 7 -10.33 -46.39 -28.23
C VAL A 7 -10.72 -47.71 -27.54
N LYS A 8 -10.99 -47.71 -26.23
CA LYS A 8 -11.49 -48.91 -25.51
C LYS A 8 -12.89 -49.34 -25.96
N ALA A 9 -13.76 -48.41 -26.32
CA ALA A 9 -15.09 -48.71 -26.84
C ALA A 9 -15.07 -49.23 -28.28
N LEU A 10 -14.11 -48.78 -29.09
CA LEU A 10 -14.01 -49.18 -30.50
C LEU A 10 -13.17 -50.44 -30.74
N LEU A 11 -12.26 -50.81 -29.82
CA LEU A 11 -11.44 -52.01 -29.96
C LEU A 11 -12.24 -53.34 -30.05
N PRO A 12 -13.30 -53.56 -29.25
CA PRO A 12 -14.12 -54.77 -29.36
C PRO A 12 -14.89 -54.85 -30.68
N LEU A 13 -15.39 -53.70 -31.17
CA LEU A 13 -16.02 -53.58 -32.49
C LEU A 13 -15.03 -53.84 -33.63
N PHE A 14 -13.76 -53.50 -33.42
CA PHE A 14 -12.65 -53.75 -34.35
C PHE A 14 -12.28 -55.23 -34.44
N ILE A 15 -12.21 -55.93 -33.31
CA ILE A 15 -11.97 -57.38 -33.27
C ILE A 15 -13.17 -58.14 -33.87
N TYR A 16 -14.40 -57.73 -33.56
CA TYR A 16 -15.60 -58.38 -34.09
C TYR A 16 -15.72 -58.23 -35.62
N ASN A 17 -15.42 -57.05 -36.20
CA ASN A 17 -15.47 -56.84 -37.65
C ASN A 17 -14.33 -57.54 -38.41
N ILE A 18 -13.13 -57.64 -37.82
CA ILE A 18 -12.01 -58.35 -38.44
C ILE A 18 -12.26 -59.87 -38.44
N VAL A 19 -12.80 -60.42 -37.34
CA VAL A 19 -13.17 -61.84 -37.25
C VAL A 19 -14.33 -62.16 -38.21
N PHE A 20 -15.36 -61.31 -38.27
CA PHE A 20 -16.51 -61.51 -39.18
C PHE A 20 -16.14 -61.36 -40.66
N MET A 21 -15.14 -60.53 -41.01
CA MET A 21 -14.61 -60.46 -42.38
C MET A 21 -13.66 -61.62 -42.72
N ALA A 22 -12.93 -62.16 -41.75
CA ALA A 22 -12.05 -63.31 -41.96
C ALA A 22 -12.85 -64.60 -42.23
N GLU A 23 -14.03 -64.73 -41.63
CA GLU A 23 -14.88 -65.92 -41.76
C GLU A 23 -15.54 -66.06 -43.14
N LYS A 24 -15.70 -64.95 -43.89
CA LYS A 24 -16.29 -64.96 -45.25
C LYS A 24 -15.33 -65.27 -46.39
N ASN A 25 -14.05 -65.54 -46.11
CA ASN A 25 -13.00 -65.75 -47.12
C ASN A 25 -12.56 -67.21 -47.30
N LYS A 26 -13.26 -68.21 -46.75
CA LYS A 26 -13.01 -69.61 -47.07
C LYS A 26 -13.99 -70.12 -48.15
N ILE A 27 -13.41 -70.72 -49.20
CA ILE A 27 -13.99 -71.45 -50.35
C ILE A 27 -14.57 -70.50 -51.43
N VAL A 28 -14.22 -70.52 -52.73
CA VAL A 28 -14.09 -71.62 -53.72
C VAL A 28 -13.06 -71.23 -54.79
N GLY A 29 -12.31 -72.23 -55.29
CA GLY A 29 -11.40 -72.09 -56.43
C GLY A 29 -12.12 -71.78 -57.74
N GLY A 30 -11.56 -70.84 -58.50
CA GLY A 30 -12.04 -70.42 -59.82
C GLY A 30 -11.35 -69.12 -60.23
N SER A 31 -10.84 -69.07 -61.46
CA SER A 31 -10.09 -68.01 -62.15
C SER A 31 -9.98 -66.64 -61.44
N LYS A 32 -8.74 -66.15 -61.24
CA LYS A 32 -8.43 -64.82 -60.69
C LYS A 32 -9.33 -63.74 -61.31
N PRO A 33 -10.26 -63.10 -60.57
CA PRO A 33 -11.03 -62.00 -61.11
C PRO A 33 -10.08 -60.83 -61.40
N ASN A 34 -10.20 -60.20 -62.57
CA ASN A 34 -9.50 -58.96 -62.89
C ASN A 34 -10.08 -57.83 -62.03
N TYR A 35 -9.52 -57.61 -60.85
CA TYR A 35 -9.78 -56.43 -60.05
C TYR A 35 -8.74 -55.37 -60.35
N SER A 36 -9.18 -54.14 -60.62
CA SER A 36 -8.31 -52.97 -60.61
C SER A 36 -8.65 -52.10 -59.40
N TYR A 37 -7.62 -51.63 -58.72
CA TYR A 37 -7.78 -50.66 -57.62
C TYR A 37 -8.16 -49.30 -58.22
N ALA A 38 -9.15 -48.65 -57.62
CA ALA A 38 -9.63 -47.31 -57.99
C ALA A 38 -9.61 -46.39 -56.75
N LEU A 39 -9.68 -45.07 -56.94
CA LEU A 39 -9.64 -44.07 -55.87
C LEU A 39 -8.43 -44.25 -54.93
N ALA A 40 -7.21 -44.26 -55.50
CA ALA A 40 -5.96 -44.46 -54.75
C ALA A 40 -5.95 -45.74 -53.87
N GLY A 41 -6.70 -46.78 -54.26
CA GLY A 41 -6.74 -48.05 -53.53
C GLY A 41 -7.82 -48.14 -52.44
N LEU A 42 -8.68 -47.12 -52.30
CA LEU A 42 -9.80 -47.08 -51.35
C LEU A 42 -11.06 -47.79 -51.86
N ALA A 43 -11.16 -48.00 -53.17
CA ALA A 43 -12.21 -48.81 -53.78
C ALA A 43 -11.60 -49.87 -54.72
N LYS A 44 -12.28 -51.00 -54.86
CA LYS A 44 -11.99 -51.98 -55.91
C LYS A 44 -13.08 -51.97 -56.96
N ARG A 45 -12.67 -51.95 -58.23
CA ARG A 45 -13.56 -52.13 -59.37
C ARG A 45 -13.68 -53.64 -59.60
N VAL A 46 -14.88 -54.19 -59.45
CA VAL A 46 -15.15 -55.62 -59.65
C VAL A 46 -16.06 -55.76 -60.86
N GLN A 47 -15.69 -56.63 -61.80
CA GLN A 47 -16.54 -56.94 -62.94
C GLN A 47 -17.62 -57.94 -62.49
N ASN A 48 -18.88 -57.55 -62.64
CA ASN A 48 -19.99 -58.45 -62.35
C ASN A 48 -20.14 -59.47 -63.51
N PRO A 49 -20.76 -60.64 -63.30
CA PRO A 49 -20.94 -61.67 -64.33
C PRO A 49 -21.64 -61.17 -65.60
N ASN A 50 -22.39 -60.07 -65.53
CA ASN A 50 -23.15 -59.47 -66.63
C ASN A 50 -22.35 -58.42 -67.43
N GLY A 51 -21.03 -58.35 -67.28
CA GLY A 51 -20.16 -57.41 -68.01
C GLY A 51 -20.16 -55.96 -67.48
N THR A 52 -21.07 -55.60 -66.58
CA THR A 52 -21.12 -54.28 -65.92
C THR A 52 -20.11 -54.18 -64.77
N TRP A 53 -19.47 -53.02 -64.62
CA TRP A 53 -18.51 -52.77 -63.54
C TRP A 53 -19.20 -52.21 -62.29
N SER A 54 -18.91 -52.78 -61.11
CA SER A 54 -19.37 -52.25 -59.82
C SER A 54 -18.21 -51.79 -58.94
N PHE A 55 -18.44 -50.74 -58.14
CA PHE A 55 -17.48 -50.25 -57.15
C PHE A 55 -17.79 -50.84 -55.78
N LYS A 56 -16.81 -51.47 -55.14
CA LYS A 56 -16.89 -51.87 -53.73
C LYS A 56 -15.90 -51.05 -52.91
N ILE A 57 -16.42 -50.28 -51.95
CA ILE A 57 -15.62 -49.49 -51.01
C ILE A 57 -14.97 -50.42 -49.99
N LEU A 58 -13.67 -50.23 -49.76
CA LEU A 58 -12.91 -50.97 -48.76
C LEU A 58 -12.89 -50.16 -47.45
N TRP A 59 -13.97 -50.27 -46.66
CA TRP A 59 -14.15 -49.50 -45.42
C TRP A 59 -12.96 -49.54 -44.45
N GLY A 60 -12.26 -50.68 -44.35
CA GLY A 60 -11.03 -50.77 -43.55
C GLY A 60 -9.90 -49.84 -44.04
N ARG A 61 -9.72 -49.69 -45.35
CA ARG A 61 -8.72 -48.76 -45.93
C ARG A 61 -9.16 -47.31 -45.82
N VAL A 62 -10.46 -47.04 -45.97
CA VAL A 62 -11.04 -45.71 -45.76
C VAL A 62 -10.84 -45.25 -44.31
N PHE A 63 -11.04 -46.15 -43.34
CA PHE A 63 -10.82 -45.84 -41.93
C PHE A 63 -9.34 -45.59 -41.61
N ILE A 64 -8.42 -46.39 -42.17
CA ILE A 64 -6.97 -46.14 -42.03
C ILE A 64 -6.59 -44.80 -42.65
N ALA A 65 -7.08 -44.49 -43.86
CA ALA A 65 -6.84 -43.20 -44.51
C ALA A 65 -7.39 -42.03 -43.69
N PHE A 66 -8.55 -42.20 -43.05
CA PHE A 66 -9.14 -41.20 -42.16
C PHE A 66 -8.31 -40.96 -40.89
N ILE A 67 -7.81 -42.03 -40.25
CA ILE A 67 -6.89 -41.90 -39.10
C ILE A 67 -5.59 -41.20 -39.51
N LEU A 68 -5.01 -41.58 -40.65
CA LEU A 68 -3.81 -40.92 -41.18
C LEU A 68 -4.06 -39.44 -41.46
N PHE A 69 -5.21 -39.10 -42.04
CA PHE A 69 -5.59 -37.71 -42.28
C PHE A 69 -5.75 -36.93 -40.98
N MET A 70 -6.42 -37.49 -39.96
CA MET A 70 -6.53 -36.88 -38.64
C MET A 70 -5.17 -36.68 -37.96
N ALA A 71 -4.26 -37.65 -38.07
CA ALA A 71 -2.91 -37.53 -37.53
C ALA A 71 -2.10 -36.43 -38.24
N LEU A 72 -2.21 -36.32 -39.57
CA LEU A 72 -1.58 -35.26 -40.37
C LEU A 72 -2.15 -33.88 -40.01
N LEU A 73 -3.47 -33.78 -39.86
CA LEU A 73 -4.15 -32.54 -39.49
C LEU A 73 -3.76 -32.10 -38.07
N TRP A 74 -3.66 -33.04 -37.12
CA TRP A 74 -3.16 -32.76 -35.78
C TRP A 74 -1.70 -32.30 -35.78
N GLY A 75 -0.85 -32.95 -36.58
CA GLY A 75 0.55 -32.53 -36.77
C GLY A 75 0.69 -31.13 -37.36
N ALA A 76 -0.16 -30.78 -38.33
CA ALA A 76 -0.20 -29.45 -38.94
C ALA A 76 -0.65 -28.38 -37.93
N ILE A 77 -1.71 -28.64 -37.14
CA ILE A 77 -2.17 -27.73 -36.08
C ILE A 77 -1.07 -27.54 -35.03
N SER A 78 -0.45 -28.62 -34.56
CA SER A 78 0.63 -28.56 -33.56
C SER A 78 1.84 -27.77 -34.08
N SER A 79 2.18 -27.93 -35.37
CA SER A 79 3.26 -27.17 -36.01
C SER A 79 2.92 -25.68 -36.14
N ALA A 80 1.67 -25.35 -36.48
CA ALA A 80 1.22 -23.96 -36.52
C ALA A 80 1.27 -23.30 -35.13
N ILE A 81 0.81 -24.00 -34.09
CA ILE A 81 0.92 -23.54 -32.69
C ILE A 81 2.38 -23.30 -32.31
N TYR A 82 3.27 -24.26 -32.59
CA TYR A 82 4.70 -24.11 -32.31
C TYR A 82 5.28 -22.85 -32.97
N CYS A 83 5.00 -22.63 -34.26
CA CYS A 83 5.51 -21.47 -34.98
C CYS A 83 4.95 -20.14 -34.45
N ILE A 84 3.64 -20.08 -34.16
CA ILE A 84 2.99 -18.86 -33.65
C ILE A 84 3.56 -18.47 -32.29
N PHE A 85 3.72 -19.42 -31.37
CA PHE A 85 4.18 -19.11 -30.02
C PHE A 85 5.69 -18.85 -29.96
N LYS A 86 6.48 -19.60 -30.73
CA LYS A 86 7.94 -19.45 -30.73
C LYS A 86 8.42 -18.21 -31.47
N TYR A 87 7.83 -17.90 -32.63
CA TYR A 87 8.28 -16.79 -33.48
C TYR A 87 7.37 -15.57 -33.44
N GLY A 88 6.08 -15.73 -33.12
CA GLY A 88 5.12 -14.63 -33.10
C GLY A 88 4.82 -14.04 -31.71
N ARG A 89 5.11 -14.77 -30.62
CA ARG A 89 4.85 -14.34 -29.24
C ARG A 89 6.07 -14.39 -28.32
N ASP A 90 7.27 -14.48 -28.89
CA ASP A 90 8.57 -14.47 -28.20
C ASP A 90 8.68 -15.44 -27.02
N TYR A 91 8.02 -16.62 -27.11
CA TYR A 91 8.15 -17.70 -26.15
C TYR A 91 9.24 -18.69 -26.59
N ASP A 92 10.49 -18.35 -26.26
CA ASP A 92 11.67 -19.06 -26.76
C ASP A 92 11.79 -20.50 -26.24
N GLU A 93 11.19 -20.80 -25.07
CA GLU A 93 11.20 -22.12 -24.42
C GLU A 93 10.17 -23.10 -24.99
N MET A 94 9.40 -22.72 -26.02
CA MET A 94 8.38 -23.59 -26.60
C MET A 94 8.99 -24.87 -27.18
N THR A 95 8.55 -26.02 -26.68
CA THR A 95 8.91 -27.34 -27.24
C THR A 95 7.80 -27.89 -28.12
N PHE A 96 8.14 -28.70 -29.12
CA PHE A 96 7.14 -29.32 -30.00
C PHE A 96 6.17 -30.23 -29.23
N TYR A 97 6.65 -30.91 -28.20
CA TYR A 97 5.80 -31.71 -27.29
C TYR A 97 4.74 -30.86 -26.58
N GLN A 98 5.10 -29.64 -26.13
CA GLN A 98 4.13 -28.72 -25.54
C GLN A 98 3.12 -28.22 -26.58
N ALA A 99 3.52 -28.02 -27.83
CA ALA A 99 2.62 -27.62 -28.91
C ALA A 99 1.59 -28.72 -29.24
N LEU A 100 2.02 -29.99 -29.15
CA LEU A 100 1.18 -31.15 -29.39
C LEU A 100 0.11 -31.37 -28.30
N ILE A 101 0.40 -30.95 -27.06
CA ILE A 101 -0.51 -31.12 -25.91
C ILE A 101 -1.30 -29.84 -25.61
N ALA A 102 -0.87 -28.67 -26.10
CA ALA A 102 -1.55 -27.40 -25.86
C ALA A 102 -3.06 -27.39 -26.15
N PRO A 103 -3.59 -28.05 -27.21
CA PRO A 103 -5.03 -28.12 -27.45
C PRO A 103 -5.80 -28.93 -26.38
N LEU A 104 -5.12 -29.81 -25.65
CA LEU A 104 -5.69 -30.67 -24.61
C LEU A 104 -5.59 -30.03 -23.21
N ASP A 105 -4.57 -29.21 -22.97
CA ASP A 105 -4.33 -28.53 -21.69
C ASP A 105 -3.88 -27.07 -21.91
N MET A 106 -4.82 -26.27 -22.41
CA MET A 106 -4.58 -24.87 -22.73
C MET A 106 -4.35 -24.03 -21.47
N GLN A 107 -4.93 -24.42 -20.32
CA GLN A 107 -4.77 -23.71 -19.06
C GLN A 107 -3.35 -23.84 -18.51
N ALA A 108 -2.79 -25.05 -18.44
CA ALA A 108 -1.40 -25.20 -18.00
C ALA A 108 -0.42 -24.57 -19.00
N HIS A 109 -0.74 -24.56 -20.30
CA HIS A 109 0.08 -23.87 -21.28
C HIS A 109 0.07 -22.34 -21.07
N ARG A 110 -1.10 -21.73 -20.81
CA ARG A 110 -1.20 -20.30 -20.45
C ARG A 110 -0.41 -19.99 -19.18
N GLU A 111 -0.54 -20.80 -18.13
CA GLU A 111 0.21 -20.63 -16.87
C GLU A 111 1.72 -20.66 -17.11
N ARG A 112 2.24 -21.62 -17.90
CA ARG A 112 3.68 -21.70 -18.24
C ARG A 112 4.19 -20.45 -18.98
N ILE A 113 3.41 -19.93 -19.92
CA ILE A 113 3.77 -18.68 -20.61
C ILE A 113 3.75 -17.51 -19.61
N GLY A 114 2.80 -17.48 -18.68
CA GLY A 114 2.76 -16.49 -17.61
C GLY A 114 4.02 -16.52 -16.73
N GLU A 115 4.44 -17.71 -16.30
CA GLU A 115 5.68 -17.92 -15.52
C GLU A 115 6.93 -17.49 -16.29
N TYR A 116 6.98 -17.78 -17.58
CA TYR A 116 8.06 -17.33 -18.45
C TYR A 116 8.11 -15.79 -18.54
N ASN A 117 6.97 -15.14 -18.77
CA ASN A 117 6.88 -13.69 -18.81
C ASN A 117 7.29 -13.05 -17.47
N ALA A 118 6.96 -13.69 -16.35
CA ALA A 118 7.43 -13.25 -15.03
C ALA A 118 8.95 -13.31 -14.89
N ARG A 119 9.60 -14.36 -15.43
CA ARG A 119 11.08 -14.45 -15.46
C ARG A 119 11.71 -13.41 -16.39
N LYS A 120 11.21 -13.26 -17.63
CA LYS A 120 11.68 -12.22 -18.58
C LYS A 120 11.53 -10.82 -17.99
N ALA A 121 10.43 -10.55 -17.28
CA ALA A 121 10.27 -9.27 -16.60
C ALA A 121 11.39 -8.98 -15.60
N LYS A 122 11.82 -9.96 -14.79
CA LYS A 122 12.93 -9.78 -13.85
C LYS A 122 14.25 -9.49 -14.57
N GLU A 123 14.48 -10.09 -15.73
CA GLU A 123 15.63 -9.80 -16.59
C GLU A 123 15.58 -8.38 -17.14
N TYR A 124 14.43 -7.95 -17.68
CA TYR A 124 14.24 -6.57 -18.15
C TYR A 124 14.43 -5.53 -17.04
N ILE A 125 14.03 -5.82 -15.80
CA ILE A 125 14.31 -4.94 -14.66
C ILE A 125 15.82 -4.81 -14.43
N LYS A 126 16.58 -5.91 -14.48
CA LYS A 126 18.05 -5.88 -14.33
C LYS A 126 18.71 -5.07 -15.46
N GLU A 127 18.17 -5.16 -16.66
CA GLU A 127 18.62 -4.39 -17.84
C GLU A 127 18.13 -2.93 -17.87
N ARG A 128 17.36 -2.49 -16.86
CA ARG A 128 16.72 -1.16 -16.79
C ARG A 128 15.71 -0.87 -17.92
N LYS A 129 15.19 -1.92 -18.55
CA LYS A 129 14.12 -1.89 -19.57
C LYS A 129 12.75 -1.91 -18.90
N TYR A 130 12.41 -0.82 -18.20
CA TYR A 130 11.22 -0.77 -17.33
C TYR A 130 9.88 -0.90 -18.07
N ARG A 131 9.80 -0.46 -19.33
CA ARG A 131 8.57 -0.54 -20.14
C ARG A 131 8.28 -1.98 -20.54
N GLU A 132 9.31 -2.69 -21.00
CA GLU A 132 9.26 -4.10 -21.41
C GLU A 132 9.00 -4.99 -20.19
N ALA A 133 9.63 -4.67 -19.05
CA ALA A 133 9.35 -5.31 -17.77
C ALA A 133 7.86 -5.18 -17.39
N TYR A 134 7.30 -3.97 -17.45
CA TYR A 134 5.90 -3.73 -17.13
C TYR A 134 4.95 -4.54 -18.02
N MET A 135 5.16 -4.50 -19.35
CA MET A 135 4.33 -5.26 -20.29
C MET A 135 4.43 -6.77 -20.06
N SER A 136 5.64 -7.27 -19.78
CA SER A 136 5.87 -8.68 -19.47
C SER A 136 5.18 -9.08 -18.17
N LEU A 137 5.21 -8.24 -17.13
CA LEU A 137 4.48 -8.50 -15.88
C LEU A 137 2.96 -8.48 -16.06
N ALA A 138 2.42 -7.52 -16.82
CA ALA A 138 0.99 -7.47 -17.11
C ALA A 138 0.53 -8.77 -17.81
N ASN A 139 1.29 -9.22 -18.82
CA ASN A 139 1.05 -10.50 -19.49
C ASN A 139 1.23 -11.70 -18.56
N ALA A 140 2.18 -11.64 -17.61
CA ALA A 140 2.41 -12.69 -16.64
C ALA A 140 1.22 -12.84 -15.69
N VAL A 141 0.75 -11.76 -15.09
CA VAL A 141 -0.35 -11.76 -14.10
C VAL A 141 -1.67 -12.18 -14.73
N GLY A 142 -1.94 -11.78 -15.98
CA GLY A 142 -3.13 -12.20 -16.70
C GLY A 142 -3.13 -13.69 -17.06
N ARG A 143 -1.95 -14.31 -17.25
CA ARG A 143 -1.81 -15.71 -17.69
C ARG A 143 -1.49 -16.70 -16.56
N SER A 144 -0.83 -16.24 -15.50
CA SER A 144 -0.52 -17.00 -14.28
C SER A 144 -1.06 -16.23 -13.05
N PRO A 145 -2.38 -16.34 -12.77
CA PRO A 145 -2.99 -15.61 -11.65
C PRO A 145 -2.51 -16.08 -10.27
N LYS A 146 -1.97 -17.31 -10.18
CA LYS A 146 -1.40 -17.88 -8.95
C LYS A 146 -0.01 -17.32 -8.62
N ASN A 147 0.67 -16.67 -9.56
CA ASN A 147 1.99 -16.11 -9.34
C ASN A 147 1.91 -14.80 -8.51
N ILE A 148 1.93 -14.96 -7.19
CA ILE A 148 1.86 -13.86 -6.23
C ILE A 148 3.04 -12.90 -6.37
N GLU A 149 4.23 -13.40 -6.71
CA GLU A 149 5.43 -12.56 -6.86
C GLU A 149 5.31 -11.65 -8.08
N ALA A 150 4.88 -12.18 -9.24
CA ALA A 150 4.64 -11.38 -10.44
C ALA A 150 3.57 -10.32 -10.21
N ARG A 151 2.50 -10.68 -9.48
CA ARG A 151 1.43 -9.77 -9.12
C ARG A 151 1.90 -8.67 -8.16
N GLN A 152 2.72 -9.01 -7.18
CA GLN A 152 3.33 -8.04 -6.28
C GLN A 152 4.24 -7.06 -7.05
N MET A 153 5.10 -7.56 -7.94
CA MET A 153 5.97 -6.70 -8.75
C MET A 153 5.15 -5.75 -9.64
N LEU A 154 4.07 -6.23 -10.27
CA LEU A 154 3.19 -5.38 -11.08
C LEU A 154 2.51 -4.30 -10.24
N ALA A 155 2.09 -4.62 -9.01
CA ALA A 155 1.54 -3.65 -8.08
C ALA A 155 2.59 -2.60 -7.67
N GLU A 156 3.84 -3.01 -7.40
CA GLU A 156 4.96 -2.11 -7.08
C GLU A 156 5.30 -1.14 -8.23
N PHE A 157 5.18 -1.58 -9.50
CA PHE A 157 5.28 -0.69 -10.66
C PHE A 157 4.19 0.39 -10.65
N ASN A 158 2.94 0.00 -10.40
CA ASN A 158 1.83 0.95 -10.33
C ASN A 158 1.98 1.94 -9.15
N LEU A 159 2.49 1.48 -8.00
CA LEU A 159 2.85 2.36 -6.89
C LEU A 159 3.93 3.37 -7.29
N SER A 160 4.93 2.94 -8.05
CA SER A 160 6.01 3.81 -8.56
C SER A 160 5.49 4.86 -9.55
N PHE A 161 4.40 4.56 -10.26
CA PHE A 161 3.70 5.52 -11.13
C PHE A 161 2.70 6.42 -10.38
N GLY A 162 2.60 6.31 -9.06
CA GLY A 162 1.63 7.07 -8.26
C GLY A 162 0.18 6.61 -8.45
N ARG A 163 -0.03 5.34 -8.82
CA ARG A 163 -1.33 4.69 -9.02
C ARG A 163 -1.61 3.61 -7.96
N PRO A 164 -1.79 3.99 -6.68
CA PRO A 164 -2.10 3.04 -5.61
C PRO A 164 -3.49 2.41 -5.75
N ASP A 165 -4.40 3.08 -6.44
CA ASP A 165 -5.72 2.59 -6.85
C ASP A 165 -5.61 1.26 -7.61
N ILE A 166 -4.84 1.27 -8.70
CA ILE A 166 -4.62 0.09 -9.56
C ILE A 166 -3.83 -0.98 -8.80
N ALA A 167 -2.81 -0.58 -8.04
CA ALA A 167 -2.02 -1.52 -7.26
C ALA A 167 -2.88 -2.32 -6.27
N LEU A 168 -3.83 -1.66 -5.59
CA LEU A 168 -4.76 -2.32 -4.67
C LEU A 168 -5.68 -3.31 -5.38
N GLU A 169 -6.23 -2.95 -6.53
CA GLU A 169 -7.07 -3.86 -7.33
C GLU A 169 -6.31 -5.10 -7.78
N ILE A 170 -5.10 -4.91 -8.34
CA ILE A 170 -4.23 -6.01 -8.75
C ILE A 170 -3.93 -6.92 -7.57
N MET A 171 -3.66 -6.35 -6.39
CA MET A 171 -3.34 -7.13 -5.21
C MET A 171 -4.53 -7.88 -4.61
N GLU A 172 -5.73 -7.28 -4.65
CA GLU A 172 -6.92 -7.88 -4.07
C GLU A 172 -7.31 -9.20 -4.76
N VAL A 173 -7.20 -9.24 -6.09
CA VAL A 173 -7.40 -10.46 -6.88
C VAL A 173 -6.41 -11.58 -6.48
N GLY A 174 -5.25 -11.24 -5.93
CA GLY A 174 -4.27 -12.21 -5.44
C GLY A 174 -4.49 -12.74 -4.04
N LEU A 175 -5.40 -12.16 -3.26
CA LEU A 175 -5.60 -12.59 -1.87
C LEU A 175 -6.07 -14.03 -1.75
N ILE A 176 -6.84 -14.53 -2.71
CA ILE A 176 -7.30 -15.92 -2.75
C ILE A 176 -6.15 -16.93 -2.86
N TYR A 177 -5.05 -16.57 -3.52
CA TYR A 177 -3.87 -17.42 -3.67
C TYR A 177 -2.75 -17.08 -2.68
N ALA A 178 -2.82 -15.91 -2.03
CA ALA A 178 -1.81 -15.40 -1.10
C ALA A 178 -2.16 -15.63 0.38
N THR A 179 -3.13 -16.52 0.69
CA THR A 179 -3.63 -16.74 2.06
C THR A 179 -2.55 -17.07 3.08
N GLU A 180 -1.47 -17.72 2.64
CA GLU A 180 -0.34 -18.11 3.50
C GLU A 180 0.85 -17.11 3.43
N ASN A 181 0.81 -16.14 2.51
CA ASN A 181 1.92 -15.21 2.27
C ASN A 181 1.79 -13.96 3.16
N THR A 182 2.46 -14.00 4.32
CA THR A 182 2.50 -12.88 5.28
C THR A 182 2.95 -11.56 4.65
N LYS A 183 3.96 -11.58 3.76
CA LYS A 183 4.51 -10.35 3.16
C LYS A 183 3.49 -9.67 2.26
N TYR A 184 2.78 -10.46 1.45
CA TYR A 184 1.78 -9.96 0.52
C TYR A 184 0.59 -9.32 1.23
N ILE A 185 0.03 -10.03 2.22
CA ILE A 185 -1.10 -9.54 3.02
C ILE A 185 -0.68 -8.29 3.81
N ARG A 186 0.53 -8.28 4.37
CA ARG A 186 1.09 -7.10 5.05
C ARG A 186 1.18 -5.89 4.14
N LEU A 187 1.69 -6.08 2.92
CA LEU A 187 1.79 -5.00 1.94
C LEU A 187 0.40 -4.49 1.56
N TYR A 188 -0.54 -5.38 1.23
CA TYR A 188 -1.90 -5.00 0.83
C TYR A 188 -2.63 -4.20 1.92
N MET A 189 -2.66 -4.72 3.16
CA MET A 189 -3.32 -4.03 4.28
C MET A 189 -2.64 -2.71 4.61
N ARG A 190 -1.31 -2.64 4.55
CA ARG A 190 -0.57 -1.38 4.73
C ARG A 190 -0.97 -0.35 3.67
N LEU A 191 -1.09 -0.75 2.40
CA LEU A 191 -1.52 0.16 1.34
C LEU A 191 -2.93 0.68 1.59
N LEU A 192 -3.86 -0.18 2.03
CA LEU A 192 -5.21 0.26 2.42
C LEU A 192 -5.16 1.28 3.57
N ILE A 193 -4.35 1.02 4.61
CA ILE A 193 -4.15 1.95 5.73
C ILE A 193 -3.57 3.28 5.25
N ASP A 194 -2.55 3.24 4.39
CA ASP A 194 -1.86 4.43 3.88
C ASP A 194 -2.78 5.27 2.96
N GLN A 195 -3.70 4.65 2.23
CA GLN A 195 -4.69 5.31 1.38
C GLN A 195 -6.00 5.70 2.13
N ASN A 196 -6.08 5.40 3.43
CA ASN A 196 -7.28 5.57 4.27
C ASN A 196 -8.52 4.81 3.74
N GLU A 197 -8.32 3.67 3.07
CA GLU A 197 -9.38 2.78 2.56
C GLU A 197 -9.89 1.84 3.66
N ASP A 198 -10.27 2.42 4.80
CA ASP A 198 -10.59 1.69 6.05
C ASP A 198 -11.80 0.77 5.90
N LYS A 199 -12.82 1.18 5.13
CA LYS A 199 -14.01 0.35 4.81
C LYS A 199 -13.61 -0.92 4.05
N ARG A 200 -12.82 -0.75 2.97
CA ARG A 200 -12.33 -1.85 2.14
C ARG A 200 -11.46 -2.80 2.97
N LEU A 201 -10.61 -2.28 3.85
CA LEU A 201 -9.82 -3.08 4.78
C LEU A 201 -10.68 -3.97 5.65
N VAL A 202 -11.73 -3.41 6.27
CA VAL A 202 -12.60 -4.16 7.18
C VAL A 202 -13.32 -5.28 6.43
N LEU A 203 -13.94 -4.96 5.29
CA LEU A 203 -14.65 -5.94 4.45
C LEU A 203 -13.74 -7.11 4.03
N VAL A 204 -12.54 -6.80 3.53
CA VAL A 204 -11.61 -7.81 3.03
C VAL A 204 -11.04 -8.64 4.18
N ALA A 205 -10.60 -8.01 5.28
CA ALA A 205 -10.02 -8.72 6.40
C ALA A 205 -11.04 -9.62 7.12
N GLU A 206 -12.28 -9.17 7.31
CA GLU A 206 -13.35 -9.99 7.90
C GLU A 206 -13.72 -11.17 6.99
N ARG A 207 -13.78 -10.95 5.68
CA ARG A 207 -14.01 -12.03 4.69
C ARG A 207 -12.89 -13.07 4.73
N LEU A 208 -11.63 -12.63 4.79
CA LEU A 208 -10.48 -13.52 4.87
C LEU A 208 -10.45 -14.35 6.16
N LEU A 209 -10.79 -13.73 7.29
CA LEU A 209 -10.85 -14.41 8.58
C LEU A 209 -12.04 -15.36 8.71
N SER A 210 -13.20 -15.01 8.14
CA SER A 210 -14.43 -15.82 8.21
C SER A 210 -14.40 -17.05 7.31
N LYS A 211 -13.74 -16.99 6.14
CA LYS A 211 -13.59 -18.16 5.25
C LYS A 211 -12.82 -19.31 5.91
N GLY A 212 -12.07 -19.09 6.98
CA GLY A 212 -11.36 -20.14 7.73
C GLY A 212 -10.23 -20.85 6.96
N ASN A 213 -9.91 -20.39 5.75
CA ASN A 213 -8.93 -21.02 4.86
C ASN A 213 -7.47 -20.66 5.18
N ILE A 214 -7.24 -19.72 6.10
CA ILE A 214 -5.90 -19.24 6.47
C ILE A 214 -5.36 -20.11 7.59
N LYS A 215 -4.28 -20.85 7.32
CA LYS A 215 -3.62 -21.70 8.33
C LYS A 215 -2.49 -20.97 9.05
N ASN A 216 -1.81 -20.05 8.37
CA ASN A 216 -0.70 -19.28 8.93
C ASN A 216 -1.15 -18.37 10.11
N PRO A 217 -0.70 -18.64 11.34
CA PRO A 217 -1.06 -17.82 12.51
C PRO A 217 -0.59 -16.38 12.42
N GLU A 218 0.51 -16.09 11.72
CA GLU A 218 1.01 -14.72 11.56
C GLU A 218 0.08 -13.87 10.70
N VAL A 219 -0.50 -14.47 9.65
CA VAL A 219 -1.46 -13.79 8.78
C VAL A 219 -2.72 -13.47 9.57
N VAL A 220 -3.25 -14.45 10.31
CA VAL A 220 -4.43 -14.27 11.17
C VAL A 220 -4.18 -13.16 12.20
N ALA A 221 -3.04 -13.22 12.90
CA ALA A 221 -2.65 -12.21 13.87
C ALA A 221 -2.55 -10.81 13.25
N TYR A 222 -1.96 -10.70 12.06
CA TYR A 222 -1.80 -9.43 11.37
C TYR A 222 -3.14 -8.86 10.89
N LEU A 223 -4.03 -9.68 10.33
CA LEU A 223 -5.38 -9.27 9.93
C LEU A 223 -6.20 -8.80 11.13
N ALA A 224 -6.20 -9.57 12.21
CA ALA A 224 -6.90 -9.22 13.45
C ALA A 224 -6.34 -7.94 14.08
N MET A 225 -5.02 -7.76 14.06
CA MET A 225 -4.37 -6.54 14.53
C MET A 225 -4.70 -5.32 13.68
N SER A 226 -4.79 -5.48 12.35
CA SER A 226 -5.22 -4.43 11.42
C SER A 226 -6.68 -4.03 11.68
N LEU A 227 -7.59 -5.01 11.82
CA LEU A 227 -8.99 -4.75 12.17
C LEU A 227 -9.11 -4.03 13.51
N SER A 228 -8.45 -4.54 14.55
CA SER A 228 -8.41 -3.90 15.87
C SER A 228 -7.92 -2.46 15.78
N SER A 229 -6.90 -2.20 14.95
CA SER A 229 -6.34 -0.88 14.74
C SER A 229 -7.30 0.07 14.04
N ILE A 230 -8.00 -0.39 12.99
CA ILE A 230 -8.99 0.43 12.27
C ILE A 230 -10.21 0.71 13.15
N TYR A 231 -10.75 -0.28 13.85
CA TYR A 231 -11.87 -0.06 14.77
C TYR A 231 -11.53 0.96 15.86
N ALA A 232 -10.31 0.88 16.44
CA ALA A 232 -9.85 1.89 17.39
C ALA A 232 -9.67 3.28 16.78
N LEU A 233 -9.17 3.38 15.54
CA LEU A 233 -9.04 4.64 14.81
C LEU A 233 -10.40 5.27 14.50
N HIS A 234 -11.47 4.49 14.43
CA HIS A 234 -12.86 4.97 14.31
C HIS A 234 -13.57 5.12 15.67
N GLY A 235 -12.86 4.92 16.78
CA GLY A 235 -13.40 5.07 18.14
C GLY A 235 -14.23 3.89 18.64
N ASN A 236 -14.31 2.79 17.89
CA ASN A 236 -14.97 1.56 18.33
C ASN A 236 -13.98 0.69 19.13
N TYR A 237 -13.75 1.10 20.38
CA TYR A 237 -12.77 0.46 21.27
C TYR A 237 -13.21 -0.94 21.73
N ASP A 238 -14.52 -1.18 21.82
CA ASP A 238 -15.07 -2.49 22.19
C ASP A 238 -14.80 -3.54 21.13
N LYS A 239 -15.14 -3.28 19.86
CA LYS A 239 -14.76 -4.17 18.76
C LYS A 239 -13.25 -4.31 18.66
N SER A 240 -12.52 -3.21 18.82
CA SER A 240 -11.05 -3.25 18.82
C SER A 240 -10.50 -4.24 19.85
N LYS A 241 -11.04 -4.24 21.08
CA LYS A 241 -10.68 -5.19 22.15
C LYS A 241 -11.16 -6.59 21.85
N GLU A 242 -12.38 -6.75 21.32
CA GLU A 242 -12.96 -8.05 20.94
C GLU A 242 -12.04 -8.79 19.98
N TYR A 243 -11.57 -8.15 18.90
CA TYR A 243 -10.63 -8.77 17.95
C TYR A 243 -9.31 -9.18 18.62
N LEU A 244 -8.77 -8.37 19.54
CA LEU A 244 -7.54 -8.73 20.24
C LEU A 244 -7.73 -9.96 21.13
N VAL A 245 -8.83 -10.02 21.89
CA VAL A 245 -9.12 -11.16 22.78
C VAL A 245 -9.45 -12.41 21.97
N LYS A 246 -10.31 -12.30 20.96
CA LYS A 246 -10.75 -13.42 20.10
C LYS A 246 -9.58 -14.14 19.45
N TYR A 247 -8.57 -13.38 19.00
CA TYR A 247 -7.38 -13.91 18.35
C TYR A 247 -6.16 -14.03 19.28
N LYS A 248 -6.35 -13.94 20.61
CA LYS A 248 -5.30 -14.09 21.64
C LYS A 248 -4.09 -13.15 21.46
N LEU A 249 -4.35 -11.93 21.01
CA LEU A 249 -3.36 -10.89 20.78
C LEU A 249 -3.21 -9.93 21.96
N ASP A 250 -4.11 -9.99 22.94
CA ASP A 250 -4.15 -9.14 24.13
C ASP A 250 -2.84 -9.14 24.94
N LYS A 251 -2.10 -10.26 24.94
CA LYS A 251 -0.79 -10.40 25.61
C LYS A 251 0.41 -10.23 24.68
N THR A 252 0.19 -9.90 23.41
CA THR A 252 1.28 -9.60 22.48
C THR A 252 1.68 -8.13 22.62
N LEU A 253 2.96 -7.80 22.39
CA LEU A 253 3.43 -6.41 22.47
C LEU A 253 2.55 -5.43 21.64
N PRO A 254 2.19 -5.72 20.37
CA PRO A 254 1.27 -4.85 19.62
C PRO A 254 -0.12 -4.73 20.25
N GLY A 255 -0.67 -5.84 20.77
CA GLY A 255 -1.98 -5.84 21.41
C GLY A 255 -2.00 -5.07 22.72
N ILE A 256 -0.98 -5.22 23.58
CA ILE A 256 -0.82 -4.46 24.83
C ILE A 256 -0.78 -2.96 24.53
N LEU A 257 0.03 -2.55 23.55
CA LEU A 257 0.12 -1.15 23.11
C LEU A 257 -1.23 -0.63 22.60
N ARG A 258 -1.99 -1.45 21.87
CA ARG A 258 -3.31 -1.07 21.35
C ARG A 258 -4.34 -0.94 22.46
N LEU A 259 -4.44 -1.92 23.38
CA LEU A 259 -5.36 -1.88 24.51
C LEU A 259 -5.08 -0.67 25.40
N SER A 260 -3.82 -0.40 25.71
CA SER A 260 -3.41 0.77 26.47
C SER A 260 -3.83 2.07 25.77
N LYS A 261 -3.59 2.19 24.46
CA LYS A 261 -4.02 3.36 23.67
C LYS A 261 -5.53 3.51 23.62
N ASN A 262 -6.28 2.40 23.52
CA ASN A 262 -7.74 2.45 23.54
C ASN A 262 -8.27 3.02 24.86
N GLU A 263 -7.73 2.62 26.01
CA GLU A 263 -8.09 3.20 27.31
C GLU A 263 -7.68 4.68 27.39
N TRP A 264 -6.52 5.03 26.85
CA TRP A 264 -6.02 6.40 26.84
C TRP A 264 -6.96 7.33 26.05
N GLU A 265 -7.37 6.95 24.85
CA GLU A 265 -8.28 7.74 24.00
C GLU A 265 -9.70 7.82 24.60
N GLN A 266 -10.11 6.81 25.37
CA GLN A 266 -11.34 6.85 26.17
C GLN A 266 -11.26 7.76 27.41
N GLY A 267 -10.10 8.36 27.68
CA GLY A 267 -9.89 9.23 28.83
C GLY A 267 -9.54 8.49 30.13
N ASN A 268 -9.48 7.16 30.10
CA ASN A 268 -9.14 6.33 31.26
C ASN A 268 -7.62 6.26 31.45
N ARG A 269 -7.01 7.37 31.90
CA ARG A 269 -5.54 7.53 31.96
C ARG A 269 -4.86 6.46 32.84
N ASP A 270 -5.40 6.20 34.03
CA ASP A 270 -4.83 5.21 34.96
C ASP A 270 -4.98 3.78 34.41
N ALA A 271 -6.12 3.47 33.79
CA ALA A 271 -6.34 2.16 33.17
C ALA A 271 -5.37 1.92 32.01
N ALA A 272 -5.08 2.94 31.19
CA ALA A 272 -4.12 2.85 30.11
C ALA A 272 -2.71 2.46 30.59
N ILE A 273 -2.27 3.05 31.70
CA ILE A 273 -0.97 2.75 32.33
C ILE A 273 -1.01 1.37 32.98
N LYS A 274 -2.11 1.03 33.66
CA LYS A 274 -2.30 -0.27 34.29
C LYS A 274 -2.24 -1.42 33.29
N VAL A 275 -2.82 -1.26 32.09
CA VAL A 275 -2.71 -2.26 31.01
C VAL A 275 -1.26 -2.58 30.67
N ILE A 276 -0.39 -1.56 30.61
CA ILE A 276 1.04 -1.75 30.37
C ILE A 276 1.71 -2.43 31.57
N ALA A 277 1.40 -1.98 32.79
CA ALA A 277 1.98 -2.52 34.01
C ALA A 277 1.64 -4.01 34.22
N ASP A 278 0.37 -4.38 34.07
CA ASP A 278 -0.13 -5.74 34.26
C ASP A 278 0.42 -6.72 33.20
N ASN A 279 0.85 -6.21 32.05
CA ASN A 279 1.33 -7.03 30.93
C ASN A 279 2.81 -6.80 30.59
N PHE A 280 3.54 -6.13 31.48
CA PHE A 280 4.89 -5.66 31.21
C PHE A 280 5.87 -6.79 30.89
N ASP A 281 5.70 -7.93 31.57
CA ASP A 281 6.61 -9.08 31.46
C ASP A 281 6.37 -9.96 30.22
N TYR A 282 5.24 -9.81 29.53
CA TYR A 282 4.97 -10.56 28.29
C TYR A 282 5.79 -10.06 27.10
N ALA A 283 6.29 -8.82 27.15
CA ALA A 283 7.05 -8.23 26.06
C ALA A 283 8.55 -8.56 26.18
N HIS A 284 9.10 -9.24 25.18
CA HIS A 284 10.55 -9.46 25.09
C HIS A 284 11.31 -8.15 24.86
N ASN A 285 10.80 -7.29 23.97
CA ASN A 285 11.32 -5.93 23.77
C ASN A 285 10.40 -4.92 24.48
N LYS A 286 10.92 -4.30 25.54
CA LYS A 286 10.19 -3.35 26.39
C LYS A 286 10.28 -1.90 25.90
N GLU A 287 11.13 -1.61 24.91
CA GLU A 287 11.34 -0.26 24.39
C GLU A 287 10.04 0.44 23.95
N PRO A 288 9.11 -0.21 23.21
CA PRO A 288 7.88 0.45 22.80
C PRO A 288 6.92 0.72 23.96
N LEU A 289 6.95 -0.10 25.01
CA LEU A 289 6.16 0.12 26.22
C LEU A 289 6.67 1.36 26.95
N TYR A 290 7.99 1.48 27.13
CA TYR A 290 8.60 2.66 27.73
C TYR A 290 8.32 3.92 26.89
N SER A 291 8.44 3.85 25.57
CA SER A 291 8.11 4.98 24.69
C SER A 291 6.67 5.46 24.90
N LEU A 292 5.71 4.53 25.04
CA LEU A 292 4.32 4.90 25.29
C LEU A 292 4.12 5.51 26.69
N LEU A 293 4.78 4.98 27.71
CA LEU A 293 4.77 5.53 29.07
C LEU A 293 5.37 6.94 29.12
N VAL A 294 6.52 7.18 28.46
CA VAL A 294 7.13 8.52 28.39
C VAL A 294 6.15 9.51 27.76
N ASN A 295 5.48 9.13 26.67
CA ASN A 295 4.46 9.97 26.04
C ASN A 295 3.30 10.26 26.99
N TYR A 296 2.77 9.26 27.69
CA TYR A 296 1.67 9.44 28.65
C TYR A 296 2.04 10.38 29.80
N TYR A 297 3.18 10.14 30.46
CA TYR A 297 3.63 10.98 31.57
C TYR A 297 3.99 12.41 31.12
N THR A 298 4.54 12.57 29.90
CA THR A 298 4.77 13.89 29.30
C THR A 298 3.48 14.65 29.11
N VAL A 299 2.42 14.01 28.60
CA VAL A 299 1.10 14.65 28.41
C VAL A 299 0.44 14.97 29.75
N MET A 300 0.58 14.10 30.76
CA MET A 300 0.12 14.35 32.12
C MET A 300 0.95 15.40 32.88
N LYS A 301 2.04 15.90 32.27
CA LYS A 301 3.01 16.85 32.86
C LYS A 301 3.79 16.31 34.06
N ASP A 302 3.80 15.00 34.28
CA ASP A 302 4.65 14.33 35.26
C ASP A 302 6.03 14.07 34.61
N LEU A 303 6.83 15.14 34.54
CA LEU A 303 8.11 15.12 33.84
C LEU A 303 9.14 14.22 34.53
N ASP A 304 9.02 14.01 35.84
CA ASP A 304 9.95 13.17 36.59
C ASP A 304 9.81 11.71 36.21
N LYS A 305 8.57 11.18 36.18
CA LYS A 305 8.34 9.82 35.69
C LYS A 305 8.66 9.69 34.20
N ALA A 306 8.35 10.72 33.40
CA ALA A 306 8.73 10.72 31.98
C ALA A 306 10.25 10.58 31.81
N ARG A 307 11.06 11.29 32.60
CA ARG A 307 12.53 11.16 32.61
C ARG A 307 12.98 9.77 33.06
N GLN A 308 12.42 9.24 34.14
CA GLN A 308 12.75 7.90 34.64
C GLN A 308 12.51 6.83 33.57
N TYR A 309 11.33 6.82 32.95
CA TYR A 309 11.02 5.86 31.88
C TYR A 309 11.84 6.12 30.61
N SER A 310 12.18 7.37 30.29
CA SER A 310 13.10 7.68 29.18
C SER A 310 14.51 7.14 29.44
N MET A 311 14.99 7.18 30.68
CA MET A 311 16.26 6.58 31.06
C MET A 311 16.21 5.06 30.97
N LEU A 312 15.16 4.42 31.48
CA LEU A 312 14.97 2.96 31.31
C LEU A 312 14.91 2.55 29.83
N ARG A 313 14.22 3.35 29.00
CA ARG A 313 14.19 3.17 27.55
C ARG A 313 15.58 3.24 26.91
N SER A 314 16.42 4.16 27.38
CA SER A 314 17.80 4.29 26.89
C SER A 314 18.69 3.11 27.26
N ILE A 315 18.37 2.38 28.34
CA ILE A 315 19.08 1.15 28.72
C ILE A 315 18.72 0.01 27.75
N GLU A 316 17.46 -0.09 27.34
CA GLU A 316 17.01 -1.08 26.34
C GLU A 316 17.58 -0.84 24.95
N ASN A 317 17.79 0.43 24.56
CA ASN A 317 18.38 0.77 23.27
C ASN A 317 19.39 1.94 23.35
N PRO A 318 20.61 1.69 23.84
CA PRO A 318 21.60 2.74 24.13
C PRO A 318 22.07 3.54 22.90
N PHE A 319 21.88 3.00 21.70
CA PHE A 319 22.38 3.57 20.45
C PHE A 319 21.32 4.37 19.67
N SER A 320 20.06 4.40 20.12
CA SER A 320 19.04 5.21 19.45
C SER A 320 19.26 6.70 19.72
N LEU A 321 19.54 7.44 18.66
CA LEU A 321 19.64 8.89 18.70
C LEU A 321 18.30 9.55 18.98
N GLU A 322 17.21 8.98 18.45
CA GLU A 322 15.85 9.48 18.66
C GLU A 322 15.51 9.53 20.15
N GLN A 323 15.82 8.45 20.88
CA GLN A 323 15.59 8.37 22.32
C GLN A 323 16.44 9.37 23.09
N ARG A 324 17.70 9.56 22.69
CA ARG A 324 18.56 10.56 23.32
C ARG A 324 18.01 11.98 23.09
N MET A 325 17.55 12.31 21.88
CA MET A 325 16.93 13.62 21.61
C MET A 325 15.64 13.82 22.43
N GLU A 326 14.83 12.77 22.60
CA GLU A 326 13.64 12.80 23.46
C GLU A 326 14.00 13.09 24.92
N TYR A 327 15.06 12.46 25.44
CA TYR A 327 15.57 12.73 26.77
C TYR A 327 16.06 14.18 26.95
N LEU A 328 16.81 14.72 25.99
CA LEU A 328 17.25 16.13 26.01
C LEU A 328 16.05 17.09 26.01
N ASN A 329 15.02 16.79 25.20
CA ASN A 329 13.77 17.56 25.21
C ASN A 329 13.07 17.51 26.57
N LEU A 330 13.11 16.37 27.29
CA LEU A 330 12.59 16.27 28.64
C LEU A 330 13.42 17.07 29.64
N LEU A 331 14.76 17.04 29.57
CA LEU A 331 15.65 17.85 30.41
C LEU A 331 15.38 19.35 30.23
N LYS A 332 15.23 19.79 28.98
CA LYS A 332 14.87 21.18 28.67
C LYS A 332 13.52 21.56 29.28
N LYS A 333 12.51 20.69 29.15
CA LYS A 333 11.17 20.93 29.73
C LYS A 333 11.18 20.93 31.26
N SER A 334 12.05 20.14 31.90
CA SER A 334 12.21 20.14 33.36
C SER A 334 13.06 21.30 33.88
N GLY A 335 13.69 22.09 33.00
CA GLY A 335 14.55 23.21 33.39
C GLY A 335 15.95 22.80 33.86
N ASP A 336 16.39 21.58 33.55
CA ASP A 336 17.70 21.06 33.96
C ASP A 336 18.78 21.47 32.94
N VAL A 337 19.18 22.74 33.00
CA VAL A 337 20.04 23.38 31.99
C VAL A 337 21.48 22.86 32.02
N GLU A 338 21.99 22.51 33.20
CA GLU A 338 23.38 22.06 33.36
C GLU A 338 23.60 20.69 32.71
N ASN A 339 22.76 19.70 33.08
CA ASN A 339 22.83 18.37 32.48
C ASN A 339 22.54 18.42 30.97
N LEU A 340 21.61 19.27 30.56
CA LEU A 340 21.30 19.47 29.14
C LEU A 340 22.51 19.93 28.34
N LYS A 341 23.23 20.95 28.79
CA LYS A 341 24.42 21.47 28.10
C LYS A 341 25.53 20.43 28.05
N ALA A 342 25.81 19.77 29.17
CA ALA A 342 26.85 18.75 29.25
C ALA A 342 26.57 17.58 28.29
N ASP A 343 25.33 17.09 28.24
CA ASP A 343 24.94 16.00 27.34
C ASP A 343 24.93 16.44 25.86
N LEU A 344 24.52 17.66 25.55
CA LEU A 344 24.57 18.20 24.19
C LEU A 344 26.01 18.30 23.68
N ASP A 345 26.94 18.83 24.48
CA ASP A 345 28.36 18.93 24.10
C ASP A 345 28.99 17.54 23.93
N LYS A 346 28.64 16.59 24.80
CA LYS A 346 29.09 15.20 24.68
C LYS A 346 28.60 14.57 23.38
N LEU A 347 27.31 14.73 23.04
CA LEU A 347 26.74 14.20 21.81
C LEU A 347 27.32 14.89 20.57
N PHE A 348 27.48 16.21 20.60
CA PHE A 348 28.11 16.95 19.51
C PHE A 348 29.53 16.43 19.24
N ASN A 349 30.35 16.28 20.28
CA ASN A 349 31.71 15.77 20.15
C ASN A 349 31.75 14.32 19.66
N GLN A 350 30.79 13.49 20.06
CA GLN A 350 30.67 12.10 19.60
C GLN A 350 30.30 12.02 18.11
N TYR A 351 29.39 12.88 17.65
CA TYR A 351 28.81 12.80 16.29
C TYR A 351 29.37 13.85 15.31
N LYS A 352 30.38 14.64 15.70
CA LYS A 352 30.97 15.69 14.85
C LYS A 352 31.35 15.24 13.44
N ASN A 353 31.86 14.01 13.31
CA ASN A 353 32.30 13.42 12.05
C ASN A 353 31.24 12.52 11.38
N ASN A 354 30.03 12.45 11.94
CA ASN A 354 28.95 11.59 11.43
C ASN A 354 27.78 12.45 10.97
N ASN A 355 27.61 12.57 9.65
CA ASN A 355 26.53 13.35 9.03
C ASN A 355 25.14 12.99 9.54
N LYS A 356 24.82 11.69 9.72
CA LYS A 356 23.50 11.29 10.21
C LYS A 356 23.28 11.78 11.63
N GLY A 357 24.25 11.57 12.53
CA GLY A 357 24.14 12.03 13.92
C GLY A 357 24.06 13.54 14.04
N MET A 358 24.83 14.25 13.20
CA MET A 358 24.81 15.70 13.14
C MET A 358 23.45 16.25 12.66
N LEU A 359 22.78 15.58 11.71
CA LEU A 359 21.41 15.96 11.31
C LEU A 359 20.40 15.80 12.45
N TYR A 360 20.52 14.80 13.35
CA TYR A 360 19.64 14.71 14.52
C TYR A 360 19.84 15.90 15.47
N LEU A 361 21.10 16.29 15.72
CA LEU A 361 21.41 17.47 16.53
C LEU A 361 20.92 18.76 15.86
N ALA A 362 21.01 18.86 14.52
CA ALA A 362 20.50 20.01 13.78
C ALA A 362 18.97 20.12 13.86
N ASN A 363 18.25 19.00 13.73
CA ASN A 363 16.80 18.98 13.94
C ASN A 363 16.43 19.37 15.38
N TYR A 364 17.16 18.85 16.38
CA TYR A 364 16.97 19.25 17.77
C TYR A 364 17.18 20.76 17.96
N ALA A 365 18.23 21.34 17.37
CA ALA A 365 18.48 22.78 17.43
C ALA A 365 17.35 23.58 16.75
N ALA A 366 16.88 23.13 15.59
CA ALA A 366 15.79 23.78 14.85
C ALA A 366 14.45 23.74 15.60
N ASP A 367 14.09 22.59 16.17
CA ASP A 367 12.87 22.43 16.99
C ASP A 367 12.89 23.34 18.22
N ASN A 368 14.08 23.63 18.73
CA ASN A 368 14.30 24.38 19.97
C ASN A 368 14.65 25.86 19.77
N GLY A 369 14.88 26.30 18.52
CA GLY A 369 15.35 27.65 18.20
C GLY A 369 16.78 27.95 18.67
N ASP A 370 17.63 26.94 18.85
CA ASP A 370 19.00 27.12 19.34
C ASP A 370 19.96 27.53 18.20
N VAL A 371 20.05 28.84 17.96
CA VAL A 371 20.84 29.43 16.88
C VAL A 371 22.34 29.21 17.09
N GLU A 372 22.83 29.22 18.33
CA GLU A 372 24.26 29.04 18.64
C GLU A 372 24.71 27.61 18.32
N LEU A 373 23.96 26.62 18.80
CA LEU A 373 24.21 25.22 18.47
C LEU A 373 24.11 24.98 16.97
N MET A 374 23.09 25.55 16.32
CA MET A 374 22.89 25.37 14.88
C MET A 374 24.04 25.96 14.05
N ARG A 375 24.58 27.12 14.42
CA ARG A 375 25.79 27.69 13.77
C ARG A 375 26.99 26.76 13.92
N LYS A 376 27.27 26.28 15.14
CA LYS A 376 28.36 25.34 15.41
C LYS A 376 28.24 24.05 14.57
N ILE A 377 27.01 23.55 14.42
CA ILE A 377 26.68 22.39 13.57
C ILE A 377 26.91 22.71 12.08
N TYR A 378 26.43 23.86 11.62
CA TYR A 378 26.56 24.30 10.23
C TYR A 378 28.03 24.44 9.82
N ASP A 379 28.84 25.09 10.64
CA ASP A 379 30.28 25.25 10.39
C ASP A 379 30.99 23.90 10.34
N THR A 380 30.65 22.99 11.26
CA THR A 380 31.21 21.63 11.28
C THR A 380 30.82 20.85 10.04
N ALA A 381 29.59 21.01 9.55
CA ALA A 381 29.11 20.36 8.34
C ALA A 381 29.88 20.85 7.10
N ILE A 382 30.23 22.14 7.04
CA ILE A 382 31.11 22.69 5.99
C ILE A 382 32.51 22.09 6.11
N THR A 383 33.12 22.11 7.30
CA THR A 383 34.49 21.59 7.48
C THR A 383 34.63 20.11 7.13
N ASN A 384 33.57 19.32 7.36
CA ASN A 384 33.54 17.89 7.08
C ASN A 384 32.96 17.55 5.69
N ASN A 385 32.72 18.54 4.83
CA ASN A 385 32.16 18.38 3.48
C ASN A 385 30.85 17.56 3.45
N PHE A 386 29.96 17.78 4.42
CA PHE A 386 28.63 17.16 4.41
C PHE A 386 27.72 17.78 3.34
N SER A 387 26.63 17.10 3.01
CA SER A 387 25.60 17.66 2.13
C SER A 387 24.96 18.87 2.81
N ILE A 388 25.21 20.07 2.30
CA ILE A 388 24.88 21.33 2.99
C ILE A 388 23.38 21.67 2.98
N ALA A 389 22.63 21.19 1.98
CA ALA A 389 21.25 21.59 1.74
C ALA A 389 20.32 21.41 2.97
N PRO A 390 20.32 20.26 3.68
CA PRO A 390 19.50 20.10 4.88
C PRO A 390 19.93 21.05 6.01
N TYR A 391 21.23 21.31 6.16
CA TYR A 391 21.72 22.24 7.18
C TYR A 391 21.33 23.68 6.87
N CYS A 392 21.36 24.13 5.62
CA CYS A 392 20.83 25.46 5.25
C CYS A 392 19.34 25.60 5.61
N LEU A 393 18.52 24.60 5.27
CA LEU A 393 17.09 24.61 5.57
C LEU A 393 16.82 24.59 7.08
N LEU A 394 17.57 23.78 7.84
CA LEU A 394 17.45 23.72 9.31
C LEU A 394 17.96 24.99 9.97
N SER A 395 19.00 25.65 9.45
CA SER A 395 19.45 26.95 9.92
C SER A 395 18.37 28.02 9.73
N LEU A 396 17.73 28.06 8.56
CA LEU A 396 16.56 28.92 8.32
C LEU A 396 15.43 28.62 9.30
N GLU A 397 15.10 27.34 9.48
CA GLU A 397 14.05 26.92 10.40
C GLU A 397 14.36 27.29 11.86
N THR A 398 15.62 27.21 12.26
CA THR A 398 16.11 27.60 13.59
C THR A 398 15.93 29.10 13.81
N MET A 399 16.38 29.94 12.86
CA MET A 399 16.22 31.40 12.92
C MET A 399 14.74 31.80 13.01
N LEU A 400 13.89 31.18 12.19
CA LEU A 400 12.44 31.40 12.23
C LEU A 400 11.81 31.01 13.56
N THR A 401 12.28 29.93 14.18
CA THR A 401 11.78 29.43 15.47
C THR A 401 12.25 30.32 16.63
N ASN A 402 13.47 30.88 16.54
CA ASN A 402 13.98 31.86 17.50
C ASN A 402 13.36 33.27 17.36
N GLY A 403 12.64 33.53 16.25
CA GLY A 403 12.03 34.84 15.96
C GLY A 403 12.93 35.81 15.20
N GLU A 404 14.09 35.37 14.71
CA GLU A 404 15.03 36.17 13.92
C GLU A 404 14.60 36.23 12.44
N TYR A 405 13.42 36.79 12.16
CA TYR A 405 12.84 36.77 10.81
C TYR A 405 13.68 37.50 9.76
N LYS A 406 14.32 38.62 10.15
CA LYS A 406 15.20 39.39 9.26
C LYS A 406 16.47 38.62 8.91
N ALA A 407 17.13 38.00 9.89
CA ALA A 407 18.30 37.17 9.63
C ALA A 407 17.93 35.98 8.72
N ALA A 408 16.75 35.37 8.94
CA ALA A 408 16.25 34.30 8.08
C ALA A 408 15.99 34.77 6.64
N SER A 409 15.43 35.96 6.43
CA SER A 409 15.23 36.48 5.06
C SER A 409 16.55 36.77 4.38
N ASP A 410 17.49 37.41 5.08
CA ASP A 410 18.78 37.79 4.52
C ASP A 410 19.58 36.53 4.13
N PHE A 411 19.61 35.53 5.01
CA PHE A 411 20.24 34.23 4.73
C PHE A 411 19.58 33.49 3.56
N ALA A 412 18.25 33.55 3.43
CA ALA A 412 17.55 32.94 2.30
C ALA A 412 17.89 33.64 0.97
N GLU A 413 18.06 34.96 0.96
CA GLU A 413 18.48 35.70 -0.24
C GLU A 413 19.93 35.38 -0.63
N GLU A 414 20.83 35.23 0.34
CA GLU A 414 22.21 34.79 0.09
C GLU A 414 22.24 33.41 -0.58
N ILE A 415 21.49 32.44 -0.05
CA ILE A 415 21.35 31.10 -0.66
C ILE A 415 20.89 31.21 -2.13
N LEU A 416 19.94 32.10 -2.42
CA LEU A 416 19.39 32.26 -3.77
C LEU A 416 20.37 32.94 -4.74
N LYS A 417 21.25 33.83 -4.27
CA LYS A 417 22.29 34.47 -5.08
C LYS A 417 23.28 33.46 -5.64
N ASP A 418 23.67 32.48 -4.81
CA ASP A 418 24.62 31.44 -5.19
C ASP A 418 24.04 30.39 -6.14
N LYS A 419 22.71 30.35 -6.29
CA LYS A 419 21.95 29.43 -7.17
C LYS A 419 22.39 27.96 -7.07
N PRO A 420 22.53 27.36 -5.88
CA PRO A 420 22.97 25.98 -5.74
C PRO A 420 22.00 24.98 -6.39
N MET A 421 22.56 23.92 -6.96
CA MET A 421 21.79 22.89 -7.69
C MET A 421 20.67 22.24 -6.87
N TRP A 422 20.84 22.15 -5.54
CA TRP A 422 19.87 21.52 -4.66
C TRP A 422 18.56 22.31 -4.50
N ILE A 423 18.54 23.61 -4.84
CA ILE A 423 17.31 24.44 -4.75
C ILE A 423 16.19 23.83 -5.58
N LYS A 424 16.48 23.29 -6.78
CA LYS A 424 15.46 22.67 -7.64
C LYS A 424 14.67 21.56 -6.93
N ARG A 425 15.29 20.87 -5.97
CA ARG A 425 14.66 19.81 -5.19
C ARG A 425 13.85 20.34 -4.00
N TYR A 426 14.27 21.47 -3.42
CA TYR A 426 13.72 22.02 -2.17
C TYR A 426 13.05 23.40 -2.35
N GLU A 427 12.76 23.79 -3.59
CA GLU A 427 12.25 25.12 -3.95
C GLU A 427 10.96 25.46 -3.19
N ASP A 428 10.02 24.51 -3.11
CA ASP A 428 8.77 24.71 -2.39
C ASP A 428 8.98 24.88 -0.88
N VAL A 429 9.87 24.07 -0.28
CA VAL A 429 10.17 24.17 1.16
C VAL A 429 10.85 25.50 1.46
N LEU A 430 11.85 25.89 0.66
CA LEU A 430 12.54 27.17 0.78
C LEU A 430 11.58 28.35 0.59
N SER A 431 10.68 28.30 -0.39
CA SER A 431 9.67 29.33 -0.64
C SER A 431 8.70 29.46 0.53
N CYS A 432 8.28 28.35 1.14
CA CYS A 432 7.45 28.35 2.34
C CYS A 432 8.17 28.98 3.54
N LEU A 433 9.45 28.65 3.77
CA LEU A 433 10.26 29.25 4.84
C LEU A 433 10.46 30.75 4.61
N ARG A 434 10.74 31.16 3.37
CA ARG A 434 10.84 32.58 2.97
C ARG A 434 9.54 33.33 3.20
N ALA A 435 8.41 32.74 2.83
CA ALA A 435 7.10 33.36 3.06
C ALA A 435 6.86 33.63 4.56
N ILE A 436 7.25 32.71 5.43
CA ILE A 436 7.18 32.89 6.89
C ILE A 436 8.12 34.02 7.34
N ALA A 437 9.37 34.07 6.84
CA ALA A 437 10.31 35.14 7.15
C ALA A 437 9.76 36.51 6.75
N TYR A 438 9.29 36.67 5.51
CA TYR A 438 8.73 37.92 5.02
C TYR A 438 7.49 38.35 5.78
N TYR A 439 6.62 37.41 6.14
CA TYR A 439 5.46 37.69 6.98
C TYR A 439 5.89 38.20 8.35
N GLY A 440 6.88 37.56 8.99
CA GLY A 440 7.41 37.97 10.30
C GLY A 440 8.09 39.35 10.30
N ILE A 441 8.61 39.81 9.14
CA ILE A 441 9.15 41.16 8.95
C ILE A 441 8.03 42.20 8.71
N GLY A 442 6.82 41.77 8.39
CA GLY A 442 5.68 42.62 8.03
C GLY A 442 5.48 42.83 6.52
N ASN A 443 6.25 42.14 5.67
CA ASN A 443 6.07 42.15 4.22
C ASN A 443 5.05 41.09 3.77
N ASN A 444 3.78 41.34 4.09
CA ASN A 444 2.67 40.42 3.84
C ASN A 444 2.45 40.16 2.34
N ASN A 445 2.70 41.16 1.48
CA ASN A 445 2.54 41.03 0.04
C ASN A 445 3.50 40.00 -0.55
N MET A 446 4.78 40.06 -0.15
CA MET A 446 5.78 39.11 -0.64
C MET A 446 5.50 37.69 -0.13
N ALA A 447 5.11 37.56 1.14
CA ALA A 447 4.68 36.28 1.69
C ALA A 447 3.52 35.66 0.89
N ASP A 448 2.50 36.46 0.56
CA ASP A 448 1.33 36.00 -0.21
C ASP A 448 1.72 35.58 -1.64
N ILE A 449 2.58 36.33 -2.32
CA ILE A 449 3.08 36.00 -3.67
C ILE A 449 3.79 34.65 -3.67
N LEU A 450 4.71 34.43 -2.73
CA LEU A 450 5.46 33.18 -2.63
C LEU A 450 4.54 31.98 -2.38
N LEU A 451 3.56 32.12 -1.48
CA LEU A 451 2.63 31.03 -1.19
C LEU A 451 1.70 30.73 -2.36
N ARG A 452 1.23 31.75 -3.08
CA ARG A 452 0.43 31.53 -4.31
C ARG A 452 1.21 30.79 -5.36
N ASP A 453 2.50 31.09 -5.53
CA ASP A 453 3.37 30.40 -6.48
C ASP A 453 3.58 28.93 -6.09
N VAL A 454 3.85 28.64 -4.81
CA VAL A 454 3.94 27.26 -4.28
C VAL A 454 2.64 26.49 -4.51
N VAL A 455 1.49 27.10 -4.21
CA VAL A 455 0.18 26.48 -4.43
C VAL A 455 -0.07 26.24 -5.92
N LYS A 456 0.33 27.17 -6.80
CA LYS A 456 0.19 27.03 -8.25
C LYS A 456 1.05 25.89 -8.82
N ARG A 457 2.31 25.74 -8.38
CA ARG A 457 3.20 24.65 -8.82
C ARG A 457 2.65 23.26 -8.52
N GLY A 458 2.00 23.09 -7.37
CA GLY A 458 1.31 21.85 -7.01
C GLY A 458 2.20 20.66 -6.64
N THR A 459 3.51 20.87 -6.54
CA THR A 459 4.51 19.87 -6.18
C THR A 459 4.73 19.75 -4.67
N CYS A 460 4.25 20.72 -3.88
CA CYS A 460 4.49 20.77 -2.44
C CYS A 460 3.65 19.72 -1.69
N SER A 461 4.30 19.04 -0.73
CA SER A 461 3.65 18.06 0.14
C SER A 461 2.63 18.74 1.07
N PRO A 462 1.44 18.13 1.29
CA PRO A 462 0.44 18.68 2.20
C PRO A 462 0.96 18.86 3.63
N LYS A 463 1.92 18.04 4.07
CA LYS A 463 2.54 18.18 5.40
C LYS A 463 3.28 19.51 5.54
N VAL A 464 4.00 19.94 4.50
CA VAL A 464 4.73 21.20 4.49
C VAL A 464 3.73 22.36 4.50
N LEU A 465 2.71 22.33 3.65
CA LEU A 465 1.67 23.37 3.61
C LEU A 465 0.95 23.55 4.95
N VAL A 466 0.62 22.45 5.63
CA VAL A 466 0.02 22.49 6.97
C VAL A 466 0.99 23.05 8.01
N ALA A 467 2.27 22.67 7.97
CA ALA A 467 3.28 23.21 8.88
C ALA A 467 3.48 24.72 8.66
N THR A 468 3.49 25.17 7.41
CA THR A 468 3.56 26.59 7.03
C THR A 468 2.34 27.35 7.52
N ALA A 469 1.13 26.84 7.31
CA ALA A 469 -0.09 27.45 7.81
C ALA A 469 -0.08 27.60 9.34
N ARG A 470 0.39 26.57 10.06
CA ARG A 470 0.55 26.64 11.52
C ARG A 470 1.54 27.73 11.95
N ARG A 471 2.70 27.82 11.30
CA ARG A 471 3.69 28.86 11.61
C ARG A 471 3.13 30.27 11.33
N LEU A 472 2.40 30.46 10.22
CA LEU A 472 1.74 31.74 9.92
C LEU A 472 0.65 32.09 10.93
N ASP A 473 -0.16 31.13 11.38
CA ASP A 473 -1.18 31.36 12.42
C ASP A 473 -0.56 31.83 13.74
N ASN A 474 0.57 31.24 14.14
CA ASN A 474 1.31 31.65 15.33
C ASN A 474 1.85 33.09 15.22
N LEU A 475 2.11 33.58 14.00
CA LEU A 475 2.49 34.97 13.73
C LEU A 475 1.29 35.92 13.60
N GLY A 476 0.06 35.45 13.82
CA GLY A 476 -1.16 36.23 13.64
C GLY A 476 -1.70 36.27 12.21
N GLY A 477 -1.05 35.58 11.26
CA GLY A 477 -1.44 35.44 9.84
C GLY A 477 -2.65 34.54 9.59
N THR A 478 -3.67 34.66 10.42
CA THR A 478 -4.83 33.78 10.52
C THR A 478 -5.56 33.61 9.17
N LEU A 479 -5.80 34.70 8.44
CA LEU A 479 -6.46 34.67 7.12
C LEU A 479 -5.59 34.04 6.02
N MET A 480 -4.28 34.27 6.06
CA MET A 480 -3.34 33.68 5.11
C MET A 480 -3.20 32.17 5.35
N ALA A 481 -3.10 31.77 6.62
CA ALA A 481 -3.10 30.38 7.05
C ALA A 481 -4.40 29.65 6.65
N HIS A 482 -5.56 30.28 6.86
CA HIS A 482 -6.86 29.73 6.43
C HIS A 482 -6.89 29.48 4.92
N ARG A 483 -6.59 30.48 4.09
CA ARG A 483 -6.57 30.32 2.62
C ARG A 483 -5.60 29.23 2.16
N LEU A 484 -4.43 29.12 2.80
CA LEU A 484 -3.48 28.06 2.49
C LEU A 484 -4.03 26.67 2.81
N LEU A 485 -4.70 26.51 3.97
CA LEU A 485 -5.34 25.26 4.38
C LEU A 485 -6.53 24.88 3.49
N GLU A 486 -7.36 25.84 3.11
CA GLU A 486 -8.50 25.64 2.21
C GLU A 486 -8.03 25.08 0.86
N ASN A 487 -7.07 25.75 0.21
CA ASN A 487 -6.44 25.25 -1.02
C ASN A 487 -5.80 23.86 -0.85
N THR A 488 -5.21 23.60 0.33
CA THR A 488 -4.60 22.30 0.63
C THR A 488 -5.65 21.19 0.73
N VAL A 489 -6.78 21.46 1.38
CA VAL A 489 -7.88 20.50 1.55
C VAL A 489 -8.61 20.24 0.23
N ASP A 490 -8.78 21.27 -0.61
CA ASP A 490 -9.38 21.13 -1.94
C ASP A 490 -8.52 20.24 -2.85
N ARG A 491 -7.19 20.41 -2.82
CA ARG A 491 -6.25 19.57 -3.58
C ARG A 491 -6.08 18.19 -2.98
N TYR A 492 -6.06 18.06 -1.66
CA TYR A 492 -5.85 16.80 -0.95
C TYR A 492 -7.04 16.45 -0.03
N PRO A 493 -8.21 16.10 -0.61
CA PRO A 493 -9.44 15.84 0.15
C PRO A 493 -9.33 14.81 1.26
N ARG A 494 -8.43 13.82 1.13
CA ARG A 494 -8.24 12.70 2.07
C ARG A 494 -7.17 12.97 3.13
N HIS A 495 -6.51 14.14 3.11
CA HIS A 495 -5.44 14.46 4.06
C HIS A 495 -6.02 14.97 5.38
N GLN A 496 -6.30 14.05 6.30
CA GLN A 496 -6.98 14.29 7.58
C GLN A 496 -6.36 15.43 8.40
N LEU A 497 -5.02 15.50 8.51
CA LEU A 497 -4.36 16.55 9.29
C LEU A 497 -4.63 17.95 8.72
N ALA A 498 -4.72 18.10 7.40
CA ALA A 498 -5.03 19.38 6.78
C ALA A 498 -6.48 19.80 7.09
N LEU A 499 -7.42 18.86 6.96
CA LEU A 499 -8.82 19.13 7.26
C LEU A 499 -9.04 19.44 8.75
N ALA A 500 -8.41 18.69 9.64
CA ALA A 500 -8.48 18.95 11.08
C ALA A 500 -7.98 20.36 11.42
N ARG A 501 -6.87 20.80 10.82
CA ARG A 501 -6.34 22.16 11.00
C ARG A 501 -7.24 23.23 10.39
N LEU A 502 -7.84 22.97 9.23
CA LEU A 502 -8.80 23.88 8.61
C LEU A 502 -10.04 24.07 9.52
N VAL A 503 -10.63 22.98 10.01
CA VAL A 503 -11.77 23.04 10.94
C VAL A 503 -11.41 23.79 12.22
N GLN A 504 -10.25 23.51 12.83
CA GLN A 504 -9.78 24.27 14.00
C GLN A 504 -9.68 25.78 13.71
N MET A 505 -9.19 26.13 12.53
CA MET A 505 -9.02 27.50 12.09
C MET A 505 -10.37 28.19 11.86
N GLU A 506 -11.30 27.54 11.16
CA GLU A 506 -12.65 28.06 10.93
C GLU A 506 -13.39 28.30 12.25
N ILE A 507 -13.25 27.37 13.21
CA ILE A 507 -13.81 27.51 14.55
C ILE A 507 -13.12 28.67 15.32
N LYS A 508 -11.82 28.88 15.14
CA LYS A 508 -11.08 30.01 15.77
C LYS A 508 -11.54 31.36 15.20
N ILE A 509 -11.70 31.45 13.88
CA ILE A 509 -12.10 32.67 13.14
C ILE A 509 -13.61 32.93 13.25
N GLY A 510 -14.42 31.92 13.58
CA GLY A 510 -15.88 32.05 13.55
C GLY A 510 -16.46 31.99 12.14
N ASN A 511 -15.73 31.39 11.19
CA ASN A 511 -16.22 31.24 9.83
C ASN A 511 -17.17 30.04 9.77
N SER A 512 -18.46 30.29 9.56
CA SER A 512 -19.49 29.25 9.45
C SER A 512 -19.82 28.85 8.01
N THR A 513 -19.21 29.49 7.00
CA THR A 513 -19.61 29.37 5.58
C THR A 513 -19.56 27.93 5.06
N ASN A 514 -18.44 27.24 5.30
CA ASN A 514 -18.20 25.86 4.84
C ASN A 514 -17.95 24.88 6.01
N LEU A 515 -18.14 25.34 7.24
CA LEU A 515 -17.77 24.60 8.45
C LEU A 515 -18.51 23.27 8.56
N GLU A 516 -19.80 23.24 8.22
CA GLU A 516 -20.62 22.02 8.19
C GLU A 516 -20.00 20.95 7.29
N LYS A 517 -19.71 21.32 6.03
CA LYS A 517 -19.09 20.43 5.03
C LYS A 517 -17.76 19.88 5.54
N HIS A 518 -16.91 20.74 6.10
CA HIS A 518 -15.59 20.34 6.59
C HIS A 518 -15.66 19.46 7.83
N VAL A 519 -16.57 19.75 8.77
CA VAL A 519 -16.76 18.93 9.96
C VAL A 519 -17.33 17.57 9.59
N LEU A 520 -18.42 17.49 8.83
CA LEU A 520 -19.01 16.21 8.43
C LEU A 520 -18.00 15.32 7.70
N LYS A 521 -17.19 15.90 6.80
CA LYS A 521 -16.12 15.18 6.13
C LYS A 521 -15.01 14.72 7.08
N LEU A 522 -14.67 15.51 8.09
CA LEU A 522 -13.71 15.11 9.13
C LEU A 522 -14.24 13.96 9.98
N LEU A 523 -15.55 13.95 10.27
CA LEU A 523 -16.22 12.89 11.04
C LEU A 523 -16.34 11.58 10.26
N GLN A 524 -16.38 11.63 8.93
CA GLN A 524 -16.34 10.44 8.06
C GLN A 524 -14.93 9.83 7.92
N MET A 525 -13.89 10.57 8.31
CA MET A 525 -12.51 10.06 8.37
C MET A 525 -12.25 9.40 9.72
N ARG A 526 -11.01 8.93 9.92
CA ARG A 526 -10.55 8.44 11.23
C ARG A 526 -10.83 9.48 12.31
N ARG A 527 -11.18 9.00 13.50
CA ARG A 527 -11.53 9.82 14.66
C ARG A 527 -10.39 10.81 14.99
N PRO A 528 -10.67 12.12 15.05
CA PRO A 528 -9.71 13.10 15.56
C PRO A 528 -9.41 12.89 17.05
N SER A 529 -8.35 13.51 17.57
CA SER A 529 -8.02 13.39 19.00
C SER A 529 -9.18 13.85 19.88
N ARG A 530 -9.37 13.20 21.03
CA ARG A 530 -10.45 13.55 21.96
C ARG A 530 -10.44 15.02 22.37
N GLU A 531 -9.27 15.57 22.64
CA GLU A 531 -9.09 16.99 23.00
C GLU A 531 -9.62 17.94 21.92
N LEU A 532 -9.40 17.60 20.64
CA LEU A 532 -9.91 18.37 19.53
C LEU A 532 -11.44 18.27 19.44
N ILE A 533 -12.01 17.08 19.64
CA ILE A 533 -13.46 16.88 19.62
C ILE A 533 -14.12 17.69 20.75
N GLU A 534 -13.56 17.66 21.96
CA GLU A 534 -14.07 18.42 23.11
C GLU A 534 -13.95 19.94 22.92
N ASP A 535 -12.83 20.43 22.38
CA ASP A 535 -12.63 21.85 22.07
C ASP A 535 -13.59 22.33 20.98
N ALA A 536 -13.74 21.54 19.91
CA ALA A 536 -14.68 21.84 18.83
C ALA A 536 -16.12 21.90 19.35
N ARG A 537 -16.54 20.91 20.17
CA ARG A 537 -17.85 20.90 20.82
C ARG A 537 -18.10 22.18 21.61
N ARG A 538 -17.16 22.55 22.50
CA ARG A 538 -17.29 23.71 23.38
C ARG A 538 -17.45 25.00 22.57
N LYS A 539 -16.65 25.17 21.52
CA LYS A 539 -16.70 26.37 20.68
C LYS A 539 -17.95 26.40 19.80
N LEU A 540 -18.32 25.30 19.15
CA LEU A 540 -19.54 25.20 18.33
C LEU A 540 -20.82 25.37 19.16
N ALA A 541 -20.80 24.98 20.44
CA ALA A 541 -21.91 25.20 21.37
C ALA A 541 -22.08 26.68 21.77
N SER A 542 -21.12 27.56 21.50
CA SER A 542 -21.24 28.99 21.81
C SER A 542 -22.16 29.75 20.83
N ASP A 543 -22.62 30.92 21.26
CA ASP A 543 -23.50 31.81 20.49
C ASP A 543 -22.85 32.29 19.17
N ARG A 544 -21.51 32.28 19.09
CA ARG A 544 -20.75 32.64 17.89
C ARG A 544 -21.15 31.82 16.65
N PHE A 545 -21.63 30.60 16.86
CA PHE A 545 -21.98 29.65 15.80
C PHE A 545 -23.48 29.42 15.68
N ILE A 546 -24.34 30.27 16.25
CA ILE A 546 -25.79 30.06 16.25
C ILE A 546 -26.38 29.92 14.84
N PHE A 547 -25.79 30.59 13.84
CA PHE A 547 -26.21 30.55 12.44
C PHE A 547 -25.47 29.51 11.58
N THR A 548 -24.68 28.63 12.19
CA THR A 548 -24.04 27.54 11.45
C THR A 548 -25.12 26.56 10.98
N ARG A 549 -25.11 26.27 9.68
CA ARG A 549 -26.02 25.28 9.07
C ARG A 549 -25.82 23.92 9.72
N ASP A 550 -26.92 23.21 9.93
CA ASP A 550 -26.97 21.89 10.56
C ASP A 550 -26.21 21.75 11.89
N ARG A 551 -26.03 22.84 12.63
CA ARG A 551 -25.34 22.85 13.94
C ARG A 551 -25.86 21.79 14.91
N GLY A 552 -27.18 21.61 14.98
CA GLY A 552 -27.79 20.61 15.86
C GLY A 552 -27.33 19.19 15.53
N ARG A 553 -27.27 18.85 14.24
CA ARG A 553 -26.76 17.56 13.75
C ARG A 553 -25.27 17.40 14.05
N ILE A 554 -24.46 18.43 13.77
CA ILE A 554 -23.02 18.41 14.05
C ILE A 554 -22.76 18.17 15.55
N LEU A 555 -23.47 18.88 16.43
CA LEU A 555 -23.33 18.71 17.88
C LEU A 555 -23.78 17.32 18.34
N ALA A 556 -24.86 16.77 17.77
CA ALA A 556 -25.32 15.43 18.07
C ALA A 556 -24.29 14.35 17.65
N GLU A 557 -23.67 14.49 16.48
CA GLU A 557 -22.62 13.57 16.02
C GLU A 557 -21.35 13.67 16.90
N ILE A 558 -20.94 14.89 17.27
CA ILE A 558 -19.83 15.12 18.21
C ILE A 558 -20.13 14.53 19.60
N ASP A 559 -21.36 14.71 20.11
CA ASP A 559 -21.81 14.15 21.37
C ASP A 559 -21.79 12.62 21.34
N GLY A 560 -22.21 12.02 20.21
CA GLY A 560 -22.13 10.59 19.98
C GLY A 560 -20.69 10.07 20.04
N LEU A 561 -19.74 10.80 19.45
CA LEU A 561 -18.31 10.45 19.50
C LEU A 561 -17.75 10.55 20.92
N ILE A 562 -18.10 11.59 21.68
CA ILE A 562 -17.64 11.76 23.07
C ILE A 562 -18.19 10.64 23.96
N LYS A 563 -19.46 10.26 23.78
CA LYS A 563 -20.10 9.17 24.52
C LYS A 563 -19.65 7.79 24.06
N ASN A 564 -18.80 7.70 23.02
CA ASN A 564 -18.40 6.45 22.35
C ASN A 564 -19.59 5.61 21.86
N ASN A 565 -20.76 6.22 21.66
CA ASN A 565 -22.01 5.55 21.29
C ASN A 565 -22.19 5.44 19.77
N THR A 566 -21.34 6.11 18.98
CA THR A 566 -21.40 6.01 17.52
C THR A 566 -20.72 4.72 17.08
N SER A 567 -21.53 3.69 16.84
CA SER A 567 -21.11 2.58 15.98
C SER A 567 -20.91 3.15 14.57
N PHE A 568 -19.67 3.49 14.22
CA PHE A 568 -19.34 3.63 12.80
C PHE A 568 -19.58 2.27 12.16
N ASP A 569 -20.68 2.16 11.41
CA ASP A 569 -21.07 0.92 10.76
C ASP A 569 -20.20 0.73 9.51
N LEU A 570 -19.10 0.03 9.70
CA LEU A 570 -18.23 -0.43 8.63
C LEU A 570 -18.83 -1.64 7.88
N GLY A 571 -19.92 -2.23 8.39
CA GLY A 571 -20.44 -3.54 7.97
C GLY A 571 -21.78 -3.51 7.23
N GLY A 572 -22.37 -2.34 6.98
CA GLY A 572 -23.72 -2.20 6.44
C GLY A 572 -23.81 -1.48 5.10
N GLU A 573 -23.19 -2.02 4.05
CA GLU A 573 -23.65 -1.81 2.67
C GLU A 573 -23.00 -2.85 1.75
N SER A 574 -23.83 -3.75 1.23
CA SER A 574 -23.44 -4.75 0.25
C SER A 574 -23.19 -4.08 -1.10
N GLU A 575 -21.98 -3.60 -1.36
CA GLU A 575 -21.41 -3.73 -2.71
C GLU A 575 -20.91 -5.16 -2.85
N SER A 576 -21.85 -6.07 -3.11
CA SER A 576 -21.58 -7.36 -3.72
C SER A 576 -20.78 -7.16 -5.01
N ASP A 577 -19.87 -8.08 -5.31
CA ASP A 577 -19.22 -8.32 -6.61
C ASP A 577 -17.84 -7.72 -6.92
N ARG A 578 -17.00 -7.34 -5.94
CA ARG A 578 -15.57 -7.02 -6.22
C ARG A 578 -14.53 -8.06 -5.84
N ILE A 579 -14.96 -9.21 -5.33
CA ILE A 579 -14.16 -10.43 -5.42
C ILE A 579 -15.01 -11.38 -6.23
N THR A 580 -14.82 -11.39 -7.56
CA THR A 580 -15.39 -12.45 -8.38
C THR A 580 -14.85 -13.76 -7.85
N ASP A 581 -15.73 -14.65 -7.37
CA ASP A 581 -15.44 -16.08 -7.17
C ASP A 581 -15.24 -16.78 -8.54
N SER A 582 -14.63 -16.09 -9.51
CA SER A 582 -14.39 -16.62 -10.83
C SER A 582 -13.13 -17.48 -10.79
N ASP A 583 -13.32 -18.77 -10.54
CA ASP A 583 -12.52 -19.82 -11.18
C ASP A 583 -12.62 -19.78 -12.72
N GLU A 584 -13.43 -18.86 -13.28
CA GLU A 584 -13.47 -18.56 -14.70
C GLU A 584 -12.32 -17.61 -15.11
N PRO A 585 -11.54 -17.98 -16.14
CA PRO A 585 -10.53 -17.10 -16.69
C PRO A 585 -11.20 -15.84 -17.25
N LEU A 586 -10.67 -14.67 -16.89
CA LEU A 586 -10.97 -13.41 -17.55
C LEU A 586 -10.76 -13.59 -19.06
N ASP A 587 -11.85 -13.56 -19.82
CA ASP A 587 -11.80 -13.56 -21.28
C ASP A 587 -11.19 -12.23 -21.75
N PHE A 588 -10.00 -12.34 -22.33
CA PHE A 588 -9.37 -11.37 -23.21
C PHE A 588 -9.09 -12.03 -24.56
#